data_AF-A0A523Q6M1-F1
#
_entry.id   AF-A0A523Q6M1-F1
#
_cell.length_a   1.000
_cell.length_b   1.000
_cell.length_c   1.000
_cell.angle_alpha   90.00
_cell.angle_beta   90.00
_cell.angle_gamma   90.00
#
_symmetry.space_group_name_H-M   'P 1'
#
loop_
_entity.id
_entity.type
_entity.pdbx_description
1 polymer ?
#
loop_
_entity_poly.entity_id
_entity_poly.type
_entity_poly.pdbx_seq_one_letter_code
_entity_poly.pdbx_strand_id
1 'polypeptide(L)'
;MKTKLLATALGTLFSGLTWAAPPHLPAVDPAGGNATLWSITFYDDTSNTHTQWATQNICMLQGPTMGTHSQGLWYSTTYNRWIGRYTEEGNQVHMIGDFWTGAGKDAMTWSKVTGKMEGYGHWQEWVEDGAYGNWFARGNTKLVKLGECDWKPPVNATWADLEKMALEESLRAPKRIRKDGSLAYPNDRDMLPLQ
;
A
#
# COMPACT_ATOMS: atom_id res chain seq x y z
N MET A 1 -34.96 -40.96 58.09
CA MET A 1 -35.23 -39.72 57.33
C MET A 1 -34.13 -39.56 56.29
N LYS A 2 -34.52 -39.46 55.01
CA LYS A 2 -33.61 -39.32 53.86
C LYS A 2 -33.80 -37.91 53.30
N THR A 3 -32.74 -37.12 53.25
CA THR A 3 -32.74 -35.85 52.52
C THR A 3 -31.41 -35.78 51.77
N LYS A 4 -31.43 -36.04 50.46
CA LYS A 4 -30.30 -35.78 49.57
C LYS A 4 -30.58 -34.47 48.85
N LEU A 5 -29.78 -33.45 49.12
CA LEU A 5 -29.75 -32.23 48.31
C LEU A 5 -29.14 -32.57 46.95
N LEU A 6 -29.88 -32.31 45.87
CA LEU A 6 -29.32 -32.19 44.52
C LEU A 6 -28.81 -30.76 44.37
N ALA A 7 -27.50 -30.59 44.23
CA ALA A 7 -26.90 -29.34 43.78
C ALA A 7 -26.76 -29.40 42.25
N THR A 8 -27.60 -28.65 41.54
CA THR A 8 -27.54 -28.52 40.08
C THR A 8 -26.43 -27.52 39.74
N ALA A 9 -25.29 -28.00 39.27
CA ALA A 9 -24.21 -27.15 38.76
C ALA A 9 -24.59 -26.65 37.35
N LEU A 10 -24.94 -25.38 37.25
CA LEU A 10 -25.16 -24.68 35.98
C LEU A 10 -23.80 -24.38 35.36
N GLY A 11 -23.29 -25.29 34.54
CA GLY A 11 -22.06 -25.07 33.77
C GLY A 11 -22.31 -24.09 32.63
N THR A 12 -21.95 -22.83 32.81
CA THR A 12 -21.86 -21.85 31.73
C THR A 12 -20.70 -22.22 30.80
N LEU A 13 -21.04 -22.86 29.68
CA LEU A 13 -20.15 -23.02 28.54
C LEU A 13 -19.78 -21.63 28.01
N PHE A 14 -18.60 -21.14 28.37
CA PHE A 14 -17.97 -20.02 27.67
C PHE A 14 -17.63 -20.52 26.25
N SER A 15 -18.53 -20.28 25.30
CA SER A 15 -18.21 -20.31 23.88
C SER A 15 -17.20 -19.20 23.62
N GLY A 16 -15.91 -19.58 23.61
CA GLY A 16 -14.85 -18.71 23.15
C GLY A 16 -15.19 -18.22 21.75
N LEU A 17 -15.28 -16.91 21.59
CA LEU A 17 -15.34 -16.26 20.28
C LEU A 17 -14.04 -16.63 19.56
N THR A 18 -14.10 -17.66 18.72
CA THR A 18 -13.06 -17.94 17.75
C THR A 18 -13.23 -16.91 16.66
N TRP A 19 -12.52 -15.79 16.79
CA TRP A 19 -12.34 -14.88 15.68
C TRP A 19 -11.53 -15.67 14.65
N ALA A 20 -12.18 -16.07 13.55
CA ALA A 20 -11.47 -16.61 12.42
C ALA A 20 -10.53 -15.52 11.92
N ALA A 21 -9.27 -15.55 12.34
CA ALA A 21 -8.21 -14.78 11.71
C ALA A 21 -8.18 -15.28 10.26
N PRO A 22 -8.64 -14.48 9.29
CA PRO A 22 -8.71 -14.98 7.94
C PRO A 22 -7.26 -15.25 7.48
N PRO A 23 -7.00 -16.31 6.68
CA PRO A 23 -5.66 -16.82 6.36
C PRO A 23 -4.91 -15.93 5.36
N HIS A 24 -5.02 -14.62 5.54
CA HIS A 24 -4.52 -13.61 4.64
C HIS A 24 -3.17 -13.12 5.17
N LEU A 25 -2.18 -13.07 4.29
CA LEU A 25 -0.95 -12.36 4.60
C LEU A 25 -1.32 -10.89 4.80
N PRO A 26 -0.93 -10.24 5.90
CA PRO A 26 -1.12 -8.80 6.03
C PRO A 26 -0.31 -8.08 4.95
N ALA A 27 -0.83 -6.96 4.43
CA ALA A 27 -0.08 -6.17 3.45
C ALA A 27 1.26 -5.72 4.05
N VAL A 28 1.26 -5.47 5.37
CA VAL A 28 2.45 -5.15 6.19
C VAL A 28 2.81 -6.29 7.13
N ASP A 29 4.00 -6.29 7.72
CA ASP A 29 4.36 -7.22 8.79
C ASP A 29 3.49 -6.96 10.04
N PRO A 30 2.81 -7.98 10.60
CA PRO A 30 1.94 -7.81 11.77
C PRO A 30 2.69 -7.44 13.06
N ALA A 31 4.02 -7.55 13.08
CA ALA A 31 4.83 -7.20 14.25
C ALA A 31 4.92 -5.68 14.53
N GLY A 32 4.48 -4.82 13.59
CA GLY A 32 4.65 -3.38 13.70
C GLY A 32 6.12 -2.96 13.60
N GLY A 33 6.40 -1.76 13.12
CA GLY A 33 7.78 -1.23 13.02
C GLY A 33 8.58 -1.67 11.79
N ASN A 34 8.14 -2.64 11.00
CA ASN A 34 8.77 -3.00 9.72
C ASN A 34 7.89 -2.59 8.53
N ALA A 35 8.44 -1.75 7.64
CA ALA A 35 7.82 -1.45 6.37
C ALA A 35 8.02 -2.62 5.40
N THR A 36 6.98 -3.01 4.67
CA THR A 36 7.06 -4.10 3.68
C THR A 36 7.35 -3.55 2.29
N LEU A 37 8.28 -4.20 1.60
CA LEU A 37 8.66 -3.84 0.24
C LEU A 37 7.83 -4.63 -0.76
N TRP A 38 7.16 -3.92 -1.65
CA TRP A 38 6.39 -4.46 -2.76
C TRP A 38 6.89 -3.90 -4.08
N SER A 39 7.05 -4.77 -5.08
CA SER A 39 7.21 -4.36 -6.48
C SER A 39 5.85 -4.29 -7.13
N ILE A 40 5.50 -3.13 -7.67
CA ILE A 40 4.26 -2.87 -8.37
C ILE A 40 4.53 -2.69 -9.86
N THR A 41 3.79 -3.41 -10.70
CA THR A 41 3.92 -3.38 -12.15
C THR A 41 2.59 -2.98 -12.78
N PHE A 42 2.59 -1.89 -13.55
CA PHE A 42 1.48 -1.41 -14.36
C PHE A 42 1.46 -2.09 -15.73
N TYR A 43 0.27 -2.49 -16.16
CA TYR A 43 -0.01 -2.98 -17.49
C TYR A 43 -0.99 -2.05 -18.20
N ASP A 44 -0.67 -1.70 -19.44
CA ASP A 44 -1.56 -0.93 -20.31
C ASP A 44 -2.72 -1.81 -20.76
N ASP A 45 -3.91 -1.56 -20.20
CA ASP A 45 -5.15 -2.28 -20.51
C ASP A 45 -5.74 -1.90 -21.87
N THR A 46 -5.23 -0.85 -22.52
CA THR A 46 -5.61 -0.53 -23.90
C THR A 46 -4.85 -1.39 -24.92
N SER A 47 -3.81 -2.10 -24.48
CA SER A 47 -3.05 -3.04 -25.29
C SER A 47 -3.65 -4.45 -25.23
N ASN A 48 -3.87 -5.04 -26.41
CA ASN A 48 -4.35 -6.42 -26.55
C ASN A 48 -3.41 -7.48 -25.95
N THR A 49 -2.18 -7.11 -25.61
CA THR A 49 -1.17 -8.02 -25.03
C THR A 49 -0.87 -7.73 -23.56
N HIS A 50 -1.61 -6.80 -22.92
CA HIS A 50 -1.32 -6.33 -21.56
C HIS A 50 0.16 -5.94 -21.45
N THR A 51 0.57 -4.97 -22.26
CA THR A 51 1.97 -4.56 -22.32
C THR A 51 2.36 -3.93 -20.98
N GLN A 52 3.42 -4.45 -20.36
CA GLN A 52 4.00 -3.86 -19.16
C GLN A 52 4.51 -2.45 -19.49
N TRP A 53 4.04 -1.45 -18.75
CA TRP A 53 4.44 -0.06 -18.97
C TRP A 53 5.45 0.43 -17.95
N ALA A 54 5.24 0.13 -16.66
CA ALA A 54 6.11 0.60 -15.60
C ALA A 54 6.19 -0.42 -14.46
N THR A 55 7.38 -0.59 -13.89
CA THR A 55 7.58 -1.29 -12.62
C THR A 55 8.26 -0.35 -11.64
N GLN A 56 7.76 -0.30 -10.42
CA GLN A 56 8.24 0.54 -9.35
C GLN A 56 8.24 -0.25 -8.04
N ASN A 57 8.98 0.20 -7.04
CA ASN A 57 8.95 -0.40 -5.72
C ASN A 57 8.37 0.58 -4.71
N ILE A 58 7.50 0.07 -3.84
CA ILE A 58 6.85 0.83 -2.78
C ILE A 58 7.06 0.14 -1.43
N CYS A 59 7.24 0.97 -0.42
CA CYS A 59 7.29 0.58 0.97
C CYS A 59 5.94 0.89 1.63
N MET A 60 5.32 -0.11 2.26
CA MET A 60 4.06 0.04 2.98
C MET A 60 4.32 0.00 4.50
N LEU A 61 3.92 1.06 5.18
CA LEU A 61 4.08 1.31 6.61
C LEU A 61 2.74 1.14 7.32
N GLN A 62 2.67 0.21 8.26
CA GLN A 62 1.47 -0.01 9.07
C GLN A 62 1.27 1.14 10.06
N GLY A 63 0.07 1.72 10.02
CA GLY A 63 -0.42 2.67 11.00
C GLY A 63 -1.37 2.01 12.02
N PRO A 64 -2.27 2.81 12.61
CA PRO A 64 -3.27 2.30 13.54
C PRO A 64 -4.19 1.24 12.93
N THR A 65 -4.57 0.25 13.73
CA THR A 65 -5.59 -0.75 13.40
C THR A 65 -6.82 -0.54 14.27
N MET A 66 -8.00 -0.47 13.65
CA MET A 66 -9.31 -0.32 14.28
C MET A 66 -10.17 -1.54 13.95
N GLY A 67 -10.30 -2.47 14.90
CA GLY A 67 -10.96 -3.75 14.65
C GLY A 67 -10.18 -4.58 13.63
N THR A 68 -10.80 -4.90 12.51
CA THR A 68 -10.18 -5.63 11.37
C THR A 68 -9.63 -4.70 10.29
N HIS A 69 -9.87 -3.39 10.42
CA HIS A 69 -9.48 -2.40 9.45
C HIS A 69 -8.16 -1.75 9.83
N SER A 70 -7.23 -1.74 8.89
CA SER A 70 -5.90 -1.14 9.06
C SER A 70 -5.75 0.08 8.18
N GLN A 71 -5.03 1.08 8.68
CA GLN A 71 -4.61 2.24 7.90
C GLN A 71 -3.10 2.31 7.89
N GLY A 72 -2.53 2.94 6.88
CA GLY A 72 -1.09 3.11 6.80
C GLY A 72 -0.65 4.10 5.73
N LEU A 73 0.67 4.20 5.60
CA LEU A 73 1.33 5.05 4.62
C LEU A 73 2.05 4.18 3.61
N TRP A 74 2.28 4.72 2.43
CA TRP A 74 3.19 4.09 1.48
C TRP A 74 4.05 5.15 0.80
N TYR A 75 5.23 4.73 0.38
CA TYR A 75 6.15 5.60 -0.35
C TYR A 75 6.98 4.79 -1.33
N SER A 76 7.32 5.41 -2.46
CA SER A 76 8.16 4.81 -3.48
C SER A 76 9.63 4.93 -3.13
N THR A 77 10.37 3.85 -3.39
CA THR A 77 11.84 3.82 -3.31
C THR A 77 12.51 4.01 -4.67
N THR A 78 11.73 3.94 -5.76
CA THR A 78 12.25 4.01 -7.14
C THR A 78 11.74 5.21 -7.93
N TYR A 79 10.81 5.97 -7.36
CA TYR A 79 10.25 7.17 -7.97
C TYR A 79 10.09 8.28 -6.95
N ASN A 80 10.76 9.41 -7.22
CA ASN A 80 10.77 10.55 -6.32
C ASN A 80 9.36 11.09 -6.00
N ARG A 81 9.05 11.20 -4.71
CA ARG A 81 7.82 11.81 -4.19
C ARG A 81 6.52 11.10 -4.62
N TRP A 82 6.60 9.83 -5.02
CA TRP A 82 5.40 8.99 -5.17
C TRP A 82 5.04 8.38 -3.83
N ILE A 83 4.04 8.95 -3.15
CA ILE A 83 3.68 8.63 -1.77
C ILE A 83 2.19 8.73 -1.54
N GLY A 84 1.72 8.11 -0.46
CA GLY A 84 0.34 8.27 -0.07
C GLY A 84 -0.07 7.53 1.19
N ARG A 85 -1.37 7.31 1.29
CA ARG A 85 -2.02 6.57 2.38
C ARG A 85 -2.72 5.34 1.82
N TYR A 86 -2.90 4.35 2.66
CA TYR A 86 -3.72 3.20 2.32
C TYR A 86 -4.64 2.79 3.47
N THR A 87 -5.68 2.07 3.10
CA THR A 87 -6.52 1.30 4.00
C THR A 87 -6.53 -0.16 3.58
N GLU A 88 -6.70 -1.04 4.55
CA GLU A 88 -6.69 -2.48 4.34
C GLU A 88 -7.79 -3.13 5.17
N GLU A 89 -8.56 -4.01 4.53
CA GLU A 89 -9.52 -4.87 5.20
C GLU A 89 -9.47 -6.27 4.57
N GLY A 90 -9.08 -7.26 5.37
CA GLY A 90 -8.87 -8.63 4.89
C GLY A 90 -7.82 -8.69 3.78
N ASN A 91 -8.24 -9.04 2.56
CA ASN A 91 -7.37 -9.08 1.39
C ASN A 91 -7.37 -7.80 0.54
N GLN A 92 -8.33 -6.90 0.77
CA GLN A 92 -8.50 -5.69 -0.01
C GLN A 92 -7.60 -4.59 0.52
N VAL A 93 -6.90 -3.92 -0.40
CA VAL A 93 -6.08 -2.76 -0.11
C VAL A 93 -6.50 -1.64 -1.04
N HIS A 94 -6.82 -0.48 -0.46
CA HIS A 94 -7.13 0.75 -1.17
C HIS A 94 -6.06 1.77 -0.85
N MET A 95 -5.49 2.39 -1.87
CA MET A 95 -4.39 3.32 -1.76
C MET A 95 -4.75 4.59 -2.51
N ILE A 96 -4.37 5.72 -1.93
CA ILE A 96 -4.43 7.03 -2.57
C ILE A 96 -3.11 7.73 -2.35
N GLY A 97 -2.69 8.60 -3.27
CA GLY A 97 -1.45 9.33 -3.15
C GLY A 97 -1.24 10.39 -4.21
N ASP A 98 -0.01 10.88 -4.26
CA ASP A 98 0.48 11.78 -5.29
C ASP A 98 1.59 11.08 -6.07
N PHE A 99 1.54 11.07 -7.41
CA PHE A 99 2.62 10.58 -8.28
C PHE A 99 3.43 11.70 -8.94
N TRP A 100 2.98 12.94 -8.78
CA TRP A 100 3.69 14.12 -9.27
C TRP A 100 3.44 15.31 -8.34
N THR A 101 4.52 15.97 -7.92
CA THR A 101 4.47 17.15 -7.06
C THR A 101 3.43 18.17 -7.52
N GLY A 102 2.39 18.36 -6.70
CA GLY A 102 1.34 19.37 -6.91
C GLY A 102 0.06 18.78 -7.46
N ALA A 103 0.03 18.42 -8.74
CA ALA A 103 -1.21 18.18 -9.47
C ALA A 103 -1.53 16.70 -9.75
N GLY A 104 -0.54 15.80 -9.71
CA GLY A 104 -0.73 14.39 -10.08
C GLY A 104 -1.19 13.55 -8.90
N LYS A 105 -2.39 12.99 -9.02
CA LYS A 105 -3.06 12.12 -8.06
C LYS A 105 -3.05 10.68 -8.52
N ASP A 106 -2.95 9.79 -7.54
CA ASP A 106 -2.88 8.36 -7.76
C ASP A 106 -3.89 7.64 -6.87
N ALA A 107 -4.52 6.61 -7.41
CA ALA A 107 -5.30 5.64 -6.67
C ALA A 107 -4.98 4.23 -7.15
N MET A 108 -4.82 3.32 -6.19
CA MET A 108 -4.66 1.90 -6.46
C MET A 108 -5.64 1.10 -5.60
N THR A 109 -6.28 0.10 -6.19
CA THR A 109 -7.08 -0.87 -5.44
C THR A 109 -6.67 -2.25 -5.87
N TRP A 110 -6.28 -3.09 -4.91
CA TRP A 110 -5.78 -4.41 -5.21
C TRP A 110 -6.13 -5.41 -4.11
N SER A 111 -6.06 -6.68 -4.47
CA SER A 111 -6.32 -7.80 -3.58
C SER A 111 -5.11 -8.70 -3.48
N LYS A 112 -4.76 -9.07 -2.24
CA LYS A 112 -3.74 -10.08 -1.98
C LYS A 112 -4.25 -11.47 -2.37
N VAL A 113 -3.36 -12.28 -2.95
CA VAL A 113 -3.65 -13.68 -3.24
C VAL A 113 -3.30 -14.52 -2.01
N THR A 114 -4.31 -15.16 -1.43
CA THR A 114 -4.15 -16.02 -0.24
C THR A 114 -3.04 -17.06 -0.45
N GLY A 115 -2.12 -17.14 0.52
CA GLY A 115 -1.00 -18.08 0.49
C GLY A 115 0.12 -17.74 -0.48
N LYS A 116 0.10 -16.55 -1.10
CA LYS A 116 1.14 -16.10 -2.03
C LYS A 116 1.64 -14.71 -1.69
N MET A 117 2.88 -14.43 -2.10
CA MET A 117 3.53 -13.13 -2.00
C MET A 117 3.17 -12.21 -3.18
N GLU A 118 1.93 -12.27 -3.65
CA GLU A 118 1.47 -11.48 -4.80
C GLU A 118 0.05 -10.94 -4.61
N GLY A 119 -0.28 -9.89 -5.35
CA GLY A 119 -1.60 -9.28 -5.41
C GLY A 119 -1.87 -8.68 -6.78
N TYR A 120 -3.14 -8.45 -7.08
CA TYR A 120 -3.59 -7.93 -8.38
C TYR A 120 -4.69 -6.91 -8.19
N GLY A 121 -4.77 -5.92 -9.09
CA GLY A 121 -5.75 -4.86 -8.99
C GLY A 121 -5.70 -3.86 -10.12
N HIS A 122 -6.12 -2.63 -9.82
CA HIS A 122 -6.12 -1.51 -10.74
C HIS A 122 -5.31 -0.34 -10.18
N TRP A 123 -4.63 0.36 -11.08
CA TRP A 123 -3.89 1.58 -10.83
C TRP A 123 -4.41 2.69 -11.75
N GLN A 124 -4.65 3.87 -11.17
CA GLN A 124 -5.27 5.03 -11.76
C GLN A 124 -4.46 6.28 -11.42
N GLU A 125 -3.92 6.96 -12.43
CA GLU A 125 -3.23 8.24 -12.32
C GLU A 125 -4.01 9.32 -13.06
N TRP A 126 -4.24 10.46 -12.42
CA TRP A 126 -4.89 11.61 -13.04
C TRP A 126 -4.27 12.92 -12.57
N VAL A 127 -4.45 13.96 -13.37
CA VAL A 127 -4.02 15.32 -13.02
C VAL A 127 -5.25 16.19 -12.86
N GLU A 128 -5.33 16.90 -11.73
CA GLU A 128 -6.39 17.87 -11.48
C GLU A 128 -6.26 19.07 -12.43
N ASP A 129 -7.32 19.39 -13.17
CA ASP A 129 -7.39 20.52 -14.11
C ASP A 129 -8.43 21.59 -13.70
N GLY A 130 -8.97 21.46 -12.47
CA GLY A 130 -10.03 22.31 -11.96
C GLY A 130 -11.45 21.91 -12.40
N ALA A 131 -11.60 20.82 -13.15
CA ALA A 131 -12.90 20.27 -13.56
C ALA A 131 -13.03 18.78 -13.20
N TYR A 132 -13.00 17.89 -14.19
CA TYR A 132 -13.15 16.44 -13.99
C TYR A 132 -11.82 15.72 -13.79
N GLY A 133 -10.70 16.45 -13.90
CA GLY A 133 -9.37 15.86 -13.98
C GLY A 133 -9.12 15.23 -15.35
N ASN A 134 -7.84 15.10 -15.71
CA ASN A 134 -7.41 14.40 -16.91
C ASN A 134 -6.73 13.10 -16.53
N TRP A 135 -7.23 11.98 -17.06
CA TRP A 135 -6.57 10.69 -16.92
C TRP A 135 -5.19 10.74 -17.55
N PHE A 136 -4.20 10.35 -16.77
CA PHE A 136 -2.82 10.19 -17.23
C PHE A 136 -2.54 8.72 -17.58
N ALA A 137 -2.93 7.81 -16.69
CA ALA A 137 -2.83 6.37 -16.90
C ALA A 137 -3.94 5.64 -16.14
N ARG A 138 -4.45 4.55 -16.71
CA ARG A 138 -5.36 3.62 -16.03
C ARG A 138 -5.14 2.22 -16.55
N GLY A 139 -4.95 1.26 -15.66
CA GLY A 139 -4.68 -0.10 -16.06
C GLY A 139 -4.66 -1.09 -14.91
N ASN A 140 -4.37 -2.34 -15.24
CA ASN A 140 -4.18 -3.40 -14.27
C ASN A 140 -2.81 -3.27 -13.62
N THR A 141 -2.73 -3.73 -12.38
CA THR A 141 -1.48 -3.80 -11.65
C THR A 141 -1.24 -5.17 -11.04
N LYS A 142 0.02 -5.60 -11.03
CA LYS A 142 0.50 -6.75 -10.28
C LYS A 142 1.44 -6.27 -9.19
N LEU A 143 1.23 -6.71 -7.97
CA LEU A 143 2.11 -6.48 -6.84
C LEU A 143 2.79 -7.79 -6.44
N VAL A 144 4.09 -7.72 -6.13
CA VAL A 144 4.89 -8.84 -5.62
C VAL A 144 5.62 -8.38 -4.36
N LYS A 145 5.43 -9.08 -3.24
CA LYS A 145 6.12 -8.77 -1.98
C LYS A 145 7.57 -9.24 -2.10
N LEU A 146 8.50 -8.29 -2.01
CA LEU A 146 9.93 -8.54 -2.12
C LEU A 146 10.59 -8.78 -0.75
N GLY A 147 9.92 -8.41 0.34
CA GLY A 147 10.43 -8.56 1.70
C GLY A 147 10.14 -7.31 2.51
N GLU A 148 11.18 -6.77 3.13
CA GLU A 148 11.10 -5.57 3.94
C GLU A 148 11.87 -4.41 3.31
N CYS A 149 11.53 -3.19 3.68
CA CYS A 149 12.29 -2.01 3.28
C CYS A 149 13.56 -1.84 4.11
N ASP A 150 14.58 -1.24 3.51
CA ASP A 150 15.86 -0.94 4.17
C ASP A 150 15.68 0.01 5.35
N TRP A 151 14.88 1.07 5.14
CA TRP A 151 14.54 2.01 6.21
C TRP A 151 13.49 1.42 7.14
N LYS A 152 13.73 1.55 8.44
CA LYS A 152 12.82 1.11 9.51
C LYS A 152 12.30 2.32 10.29
N PRO A 153 10.98 2.52 10.37
CA PRO A 153 10.42 3.58 11.21
C PRO A 153 10.73 3.31 12.70
N PRO A 154 10.97 4.35 13.51
CA PRO A 154 11.05 4.20 14.96
C PRO A 154 9.77 3.62 15.54
N VAL A 155 9.88 2.67 16.47
CA VAL A 155 8.73 1.97 17.10
C VAL A 155 7.75 2.94 17.79
N ASN A 156 8.25 4.07 18.29
CA ASN A 156 7.47 5.06 19.03
C ASN A 156 7.14 6.32 18.22
N ALA A 157 7.29 6.29 16.89
CA ALA A 157 6.96 7.42 16.03
C ALA A 157 5.46 7.72 16.10
N THR A 158 5.09 9.00 16.21
CA THR A 158 3.69 9.40 16.05
C THR A 158 3.27 9.28 14.60
N TRP A 159 1.96 9.29 14.33
CA TRP A 159 1.46 9.29 12.96
C TRP A 159 2.00 10.46 12.13
N ALA A 160 2.08 11.66 12.72
CA ALA A 160 2.64 12.84 12.06
C ALA A 160 4.14 12.67 11.75
N ASP A 161 4.89 12.02 12.66
CA ASP A 161 6.30 11.70 12.42
C ASP A 161 6.43 10.72 11.25
N LEU A 162 5.59 9.68 11.19
CA LEU A 162 5.58 8.72 10.09
C LEU A 162 5.26 9.38 8.74
N GLU A 163 4.30 10.30 8.69
CA GLU A 163 3.97 11.05 7.46
C GLU A 163 5.16 11.87 6.97
N LYS A 164 5.84 12.58 7.90
CA LYS A 164 7.03 13.36 7.58
C LYS A 164 8.18 12.45 7.10
N MET A 165 8.44 11.35 7.80
CA MET A 165 9.51 10.43 7.46
C MET A 165 9.25 9.71 6.12
N ALA A 166 8.02 9.28 5.85
CA ALA A 166 7.66 8.67 4.56
C ALA A 166 7.89 9.64 3.39
N LEU A 167 7.57 10.93 3.58
CA LEU A 167 7.89 11.96 2.60
C LEU A 167 9.41 12.11 2.42
N GLU A 168 10.18 12.17 3.51
CA GLU A 168 11.64 12.27 3.46
C GLU A 168 12.27 11.07 2.74
N GLU A 169 11.82 9.84 3.01
CA GLU A 169 12.32 8.64 2.34
C GLU A 169 11.95 8.63 0.85
N SER A 170 10.74 9.04 0.47
CA SER A 170 10.38 9.14 -0.94
C SER A 170 11.17 10.20 -1.70
N LEU A 171 11.57 11.28 -1.03
CA LEU A 171 12.41 12.31 -1.63
C LEU A 171 13.83 11.83 -1.91
N ARG A 172 14.26 10.70 -1.34
CA ARG A 172 15.56 10.06 -1.64
C ARG A 172 15.52 9.20 -2.90
N ALA A 173 14.34 8.78 -3.36
CA ALA A 173 14.23 8.00 -4.58
C ALA A 173 14.72 8.80 -5.80
N PRO A 174 15.25 8.14 -6.85
CA PRO A 174 15.81 8.81 -8.02
C PRO A 174 14.84 9.80 -8.64
N LYS A 175 15.36 10.99 -8.95
CA LYS A 175 14.61 12.03 -9.65
C LYS A 175 14.69 11.76 -11.15
N ARG A 176 13.58 12.01 -11.83
CA ARG A 176 13.56 12.09 -13.30
C ARG A 176 14.07 13.48 -13.70
N ILE A 177 15.10 13.52 -14.52
CA ILE A 177 15.79 14.75 -14.93
C ILE A 177 15.75 14.84 -16.45
N ARG A 178 15.50 16.04 -16.98
CA ARG A 178 15.58 16.35 -18.41
C ARG A 178 17.03 16.54 -18.85
N LYS A 179 17.29 16.52 -20.15
CA LYS A 179 18.61 16.84 -20.74
C LYS A 179 19.18 18.19 -20.29
N ASP A 180 18.33 19.16 -19.96
CA ASP A 180 18.73 20.50 -19.50
C ASP A 180 18.96 20.60 -17.97
N GLY A 181 18.82 19.49 -17.24
CA GLY A 181 19.01 19.43 -15.79
C GLY A 181 17.76 19.77 -14.96
N SER A 182 16.65 20.18 -15.59
CA SER A 182 15.38 20.42 -14.88
C SER A 182 14.64 19.11 -14.56
N LEU A 183 13.62 19.18 -13.70
CA LEU A 183 12.80 18.00 -13.36
C LEU A 183 11.99 17.55 -14.58
N ALA A 184 12.12 16.28 -14.93
CA ALA A 184 11.28 15.65 -15.95
C ALA A 184 9.99 15.13 -15.33
N TYR A 185 8.91 15.22 -16.10
CA TYR A 185 7.63 14.62 -15.76
C TYR A 185 7.50 13.24 -16.44
N PRO A 186 6.57 12.38 -15.98
CA PRO A 186 6.24 11.17 -16.71
C PRO A 186 5.95 11.46 -18.20
N ASN A 187 6.54 10.66 -19.09
CA ASN A 187 6.47 10.81 -20.55
C ASN A 187 7.10 12.08 -21.15
N ASP A 188 7.93 12.81 -20.40
CA ASP A 188 8.71 13.92 -20.96
C ASP A 188 9.69 13.40 -22.04
N ARG A 189 9.59 13.95 -23.25
CA ARG A 189 10.40 13.52 -24.42
C ARG A 189 11.89 13.81 -24.24
N ASP A 190 12.24 14.75 -23.36
CA ASP A 190 13.62 15.11 -23.04
C ASP A 190 14.13 14.47 -21.76
N MET A 191 13.36 13.55 -21.16
CA MET A 191 13.77 12.81 -19.97
C MET A 191 15.03 11.97 -20.25
N LEU A 192 16.02 12.10 -19.38
CA LEU A 192 17.19 11.21 -19.36
C LEU A 192 16.77 9.84 -18.79
N PRO A 193 17.47 8.75 -19.16
CA PRO A 193 17.30 7.46 -18.49
C PRO A 193 17.43 7.62 -16.97
N LEU A 194 16.65 6.84 -16.21
CA LEU A 194 16.78 6.80 -14.75
C LEU A 194 18.24 6.44 -14.40
N GLN A 195 18.87 7.30 -13.60
CA GLN A 195 20.24 7.14 -13.12
C GLN A 195 20.29 6.33 -11.81
#